data_AF-A0A7Z9PPE4-F1
#
_entry.id   AF-A0A7Z9PPE4-F1
#
_cell.length_a   1.000
_cell.length_b   1.000
_cell.length_c   1.000
_cell.angle_alpha   90.00
_cell.angle_beta   90.00
_cell.angle_gamma   90.00
#
_symmetry.space_group_name_H-M   'P 1'
#
loop_
_entity.id
_entity.type
_entity.pdbx_description
1 polymer ?
#
loop_
_entity_poly.entity_id
_entity_poly.type
_entity_poly.pdbx_seq_one_letter_code
_entity_poly.pdbx_strand_id
1 'polypeptide(L)'
;MDTINRRRFLVPLLLLLVFIVDASVLAAQISSPDGTGGETGLANTLCPVTPDEAVDPSFFTDHDGTRVYFCCRRCVLRFKQNPEALTESLARVMPVAMPEDKSKPEAEGHDHDHPEDAAVAGQPDADRLGATDGGHDHDGESPEENHDHATDHGVSLTAMLGRLHVVVIHFPIAFLLLGALVEVVGLAREQLRNEGVIRLLTAVGALSAVAAVLLGLLHGSASDYSGTLSWVFWWHRALGISVAVAAGIAWFAVEQRARRKRMSRFATAALLVSAALVGVAGHFGGSLVYGWEYLLP
;
A
#
# COMPACT_ATOMS: atom_id res chain seq x y z
N MET A 1 12.89 -49.51 -5.65
CA MET A 1 14.03 -48.61 -6.01
C MET A 1 13.70 -47.16 -5.58
N ASP A 2 13.09 -46.98 -4.39
CA ASP A 2 12.16 -45.86 -4.17
C ASP A 2 12.52 -44.88 -3.05
N THR A 3 13.39 -45.25 -2.09
CA THR A 3 13.68 -44.40 -0.93
C THR A 3 14.77 -43.36 -1.22
N ILE A 4 15.77 -43.72 -2.04
CA ILE A 4 16.90 -42.86 -2.39
C ILE A 4 16.47 -41.69 -3.29
N ASN A 5 15.60 -41.93 -4.27
CA ASN A 5 15.08 -40.85 -5.11
C ASN A 5 14.13 -39.93 -4.33
N ARG A 6 13.32 -40.47 -3.42
CA ARG A 6 12.40 -39.67 -2.61
C ARG A 6 13.15 -38.67 -1.72
N ARG A 7 14.28 -39.05 -1.13
CA ARG A 7 15.16 -38.15 -0.35
C ARG A 7 15.83 -37.08 -1.20
N ARG A 8 16.23 -37.40 -2.44
CA ARG A 8 16.87 -36.44 -3.36
C ARG A 8 15.97 -35.29 -3.80
N PHE A 9 14.64 -35.49 -3.79
CA PHE A 9 13.67 -34.45 -4.18
C PHE A 9 12.94 -33.82 -2.98
N LEU A 10 12.75 -34.57 -1.88
CA LEU A 10 12.17 -34.04 -0.65
C LEU A 10 13.09 -33.04 0.03
N VAL A 11 14.40 -33.29 0.09
CA VAL A 11 15.35 -32.38 0.76
C VAL A 11 15.35 -30.97 0.15
N PRO A 12 15.49 -30.76 -1.18
CA PRO A 12 15.45 -29.41 -1.74
C PRO A 12 14.07 -28.75 -1.69
N LEU A 13 12.98 -29.52 -1.79
CA LEU A 13 11.62 -28.99 -1.60
C LEU A 13 11.38 -28.56 -0.14
N LEU A 14 11.87 -29.34 0.82
CA LEU A 14 11.77 -29.06 2.24
C LEU A 14 12.72 -27.92 2.64
N LEU A 15 13.88 -27.79 2.00
CA LEU A 15 14.75 -26.61 2.12
C LEU A 15 14.13 -25.36 1.49
N LEU A 16 13.42 -25.48 0.36
CA LEU A 16 12.66 -24.37 -0.23
C LEU A 16 11.52 -23.94 0.71
N LEU A 17 10.76 -24.89 1.24
CA LEU A 17 9.69 -24.62 2.21
C LEU A 17 10.27 -24.05 3.52
N VAL A 18 11.38 -24.56 4.01
CA VAL A 18 12.09 -24.02 5.19
C VAL A 18 12.61 -22.63 4.90
N PHE A 19 13.15 -22.33 3.71
CA PHE A 19 13.63 -20.98 3.37
C PHE A 19 12.47 -19.98 3.18
N ILE A 20 11.34 -20.42 2.63
CA ILE A 20 10.10 -19.63 2.57
C ILE A 20 9.58 -19.38 3.99
N VAL A 21 9.59 -20.40 4.86
CA VAL A 21 9.18 -20.27 6.26
C VAL A 21 10.16 -19.43 7.06
N ASP A 22 11.48 -19.54 6.87
CA ASP A 22 12.49 -18.73 7.56
C ASP A 22 12.40 -17.26 7.16
N ALA A 23 12.21 -16.97 5.86
CA ALA A 23 11.95 -15.61 5.39
C ALA A 23 10.63 -15.05 5.97
N SER A 24 9.64 -15.93 6.21
CA SER A 24 8.35 -15.58 6.84
C SER A 24 8.42 -15.49 8.37
N VAL A 25 9.35 -16.18 9.02
CA VAL A 25 9.57 -16.13 10.47
C VAL A 25 10.42 -14.92 10.81
N LEU A 26 11.46 -14.61 10.01
CA LEU A 26 12.23 -13.39 10.15
C LEU A 26 11.36 -12.12 9.91
N ALA A 27 10.29 -12.25 9.12
CA ALA A 27 9.24 -11.24 8.97
C ALA A 27 8.44 -10.95 10.24
N ALA A 28 7.98 -12.03 10.89
CA ALA A 28 7.08 -11.98 12.02
C ALA A 28 7.78 -11.42 13.26
N GLN A 29 9.09 -11.64 13.40
CA GLN A 29 9.87 -11.20 14.56
C GLN A 29 10.25 -9.71 14.54
N ILE A 30 10.03 -8.99 13.43
CA ILE A 30 10.41 -7.57 13.29
C ILE A 30 9.20 -6.63 13.38
N SER A 31 7.98 -7.17 13.31
CA SER A 31 6.77 -6.34 13.32
C SER A 31 5.86 -6.72 14.48
N SER A 32 6.18 -6.17 15.64
CA SER A 32 5.15 -5.83 16.62
C SER A 32 5.34 -4.35 16.93
N PRO A 33 4.68 -3.43 16.21
CA PRO A 33 4.27 -2.22 16.86
C PRO A 33 3.09 -2.63 17.75
N ASP A 34 3.31 -2.62 19.06
CA ASP A 34 2.21 -2.56 20.02
C ASP A 34 1.34 -1.35 19.65
N GLY A 35 0.29 -1.61 18.89
CA GLY A 35 -0.79 -0.67 18.62
C GLY A 35 -1.79 -0.73 19.75
N THR A 36 -1.37 -0.42 20.98
CA THR A 36 -2.32 0.02 21.99
C THR A 36 -2.76 1.42 21.57
N GLY A 37 -3.92 1.46 20.89
CA GLY A 37 -4.64 2.69 20.62
C GLY A 37 -4.93 3.42 21.94
N GLY A 38 -4.07 4.37 22.26
CA GLY A 38 -4.41 5.45 23.18
C GLY A 38 -5.27 6.44 22.41
N GLU A 39 -6.51 6.59 22.86
CA GLU A 39 -7.38 7.69 22.46
C GLU A 39 -6.74 9.02 22.88
N THR A 40 -5.88 9.55 22.02
CA THR A 40 -5.53 10.97 22.01
C THR A 40 -6.27 11.58 20.83
N GLY A 41 -7.19 12.50 21.12
CA GLY A 41 -8.16 13.05 20.16
C GLY A 41 -7.57 13.33 18.79
N LEU A 42 -8.10 12.65 17.78
CA LEU A 42 -7.76 12.91 16.39
C LEU A 42 -8.07 14.38 16.07
N ALA A 43 -7.14 15.05 15.38
CA ALA A 43 -7.34 16.43 14.93
C ALA A 43 -8.41 16.56 13.83
N ASN A 44 -9.05 15.47 13.42
CA ASN A 44 -10.28 15.47 12.64
C ASN A 44 -10.89 14.06 12.66
N THR A 45 -12.22 13.96 12.66
CA THR A 45 -12.95 12.68 12.62
C THR A 45 -13.48 12.36 11.22
N LEU A 46 -13.60 13.37 10.36
CA LEU A 46 -14.07 13.28 8.97
C LEU A 46 -12.96 13.63 7.99
N CYS A 47 -12.97 12.99 6.81
CA CYS A 47 -11.93 13.17 5.80
C CYS A 47 -12.05 14.53 5.09
N PRO A 48 -10.97 15.34 4.99
CA PRO A 48 -11.01 16.62 4.29
C PRO A 48 -11.29 16.51 2.78
N VAL A 49 -11.04 15.34 2.17
CA VAL A 49 -11.22 15.10 0.73
C VAL A 49 -12.61 14.53 0.42
N THR A 50 -13.17 13.76 1.35
CA THR A 50 -14.54 13.20 1.31
C THR A 50 -15.20 13.45 2.67
N PRO A 51 -15.83 14.63 2.87
CA PRO A 51 -16.32 15.06 4.20
C PRO A 51 -17.41 14.18 4.81
N ASP A 52 -17.97 13.26 4.05
CA ASP A 52 -18.96 12.26 4.42
C ASP A 52 -18.36 10.94 4.93
N GLU A 53 -17.04 10.75 4.80
CA GLU A 53 -16.35 9.53 5.21
C GLU A 53 -15.52 9.75 6.50
N ALA A 54 -15.58 8.78 7.41
CA ALA A 54 -14.76 8.75 8.61
C ALA A 54 -13.27 8.55 8.27
N VAL A 55 -12.39 9.08 9.11
CA VAL A 55 -10.93 8.91 8.93
C VAL A 55 -10.45 7.56 9.47
N ASP A 56 -9.39 7.03 8.85
CA ASP A 56 -8.60 5.94 9.40
C ASP A 56 -7.26 6.53 9.92
N PRO A 57 -6.94 6.38 11.22
CA PRO A 57 -5.71 6.90 11.82
C PRO A 57 -4.41 6.45 11.15
N SER A 58 -4.45 5.38 10.34
CA SER A 58 -3.33 4.89 9.54
C SER A 58 -2.97 5.84 8.38
N PHE A 59 -3.92 6.65 7.90
CA PHE A 59 -3.73 7.59 6.80
C PHE A 59 -3.69 9.03 7.31
N PHE A 60 -2.49 9.61 7.37
CA PHE A 60 -2.31 10.98 7.81
C PHE A 60 -1.21 11.71 7.05
N THR A 61 -1.21 13.04 7.14
CA THR A 61 -0.08 13.90 6.77
C THR A 61 -0.01 15.07 7.72
N ASP A 62 1.19 15.57 7.98
CA ASP A 62 1.36 16.80 8.75
C ASP A 62 1.24 18.00 7.79
N HIS A 63 0.40 18.99 8.14
CA HIS A 63 0.15 20.22 7.38
C HIS A 63 -0.04 21.37 8.36
N ASP A 64 0.70 22.47 8.18
CA ASP A 64 0.66 23.65 9.06
C ASP A 64 0.82 23.32 10.55
N GLY A 65 1.74 22.39 10.85
CA GLY A 65 2.02 21.96 12.23
C GLY A 65 0.94 21.06 12.84
N THR A 66 -0.13 20.75 12.12
CA THR A 66 -1.21 19.87 12.58
C THR A 66 -1.24 18.58 11.78
N ARG A 67 -1.46 17.46 12.48
CA ARG A 67 -1.62 16.15 11.83
C ARG A 67 -3.04 15.99 11.30
N VAL A 68 -3.19 15.97 9.98
CA VAL A 68 -4.48 15.78 9.30
C VAL A 68 -4.66 14.30 8.95
N TYR A 69 -5.80 13.73 9.31
CA TYR A 69 -6.17 12.34 9.05
C TYR A 69 -7.13 12.21 7.86
N PHE A 70 -7.12 11.06 7.19
CA PHE A 70 -7.88 10.80 5.96
C PHE A 70 -8.53 9.42 5.98
N CYS A 71 -9.56 9.22 5.18
CA CYS A 71 -10.20 7.90 5.02
C CYS A 71 -9.34 6.89 4.25
N CYS A 72 -8.44 7.34 3.37
CA CYS A 72 -7.63 6.46 2.53
C CYS A 72 -6.37 7.14 1.97
N ARG A 73 -5.42 6.32 1.47
CA ARG A 73 -4.19 6.77 0.81
C ARG A 73 -4.43 7.72 -0.36
N ARG A 74 -5.50 7.52 -1.13
CA ARG A 74 -5.82 8.38 -2.29
C ARG A 74 -6.14 9.80 -1.84
N CYS A 75 -6.79 9.96 -0.70
CA CYS A 75 -7.10 11.25 -0.12
C CYS A 75 -5.84 11.95 0.42
N VAL A 76 -4.93 11.22 1.06
CA VAL A 76 -3.59 11.74 1.42
C VAL A 76 -2.85 12.27 0.19
N LEU A 77 -2.84 11.49 -0.91
CA LEU A 77 -2.15 11.88 -2.15
C LEU A 77 -2.80 13.11 -2.82
N ARG A 78 -4.13 13.17 -2.88
CA ARG A 78 -4.86 14.33 -3.40
C ARG A 78 -4.57 15.58 -2.58
N PHE A 79 -4.59 15.45 -1.26
CA PHE A 79 -4.29 16.55 -0.35
C PHE A 79 -2.84 17.07 -0.54
N LYS A 80 -1.85 16.18 -0.65
CA LYS A 80 -0.45 16.58 -0.90
C LYS A 80 -0.23 17.24 -2.28
N GLN A 81 -1.07 16.94 -3.27
CA GLN A 81 -0.95 17.51 -4.62
C GLN A 81 -1.52 18.92 -4.71
N ASN A 82 -2.60 19.21 -3.99
CA ASN A 82 -3.23 20.52 -3.98
C ASN A 82 -3.95 20.78 -2.64
N PRO A 83 -3.21 21.14 -1.58
CA PRO A 83 -3.79 21.40 -0.26
C PRO A 83 -4.66 22.68 -0.27
N GLU A 84 -4.28 23.70 -1.04
CA GLU A 84 -4.97 24.98 -1.12
C GLU A 84 -6.42 24.84 -1.62
N ALA A 85 -6.65 23.96 -2.61
CA ALA A 85 -7.99 23.67 -3.11
C ALA A 85 -8.92 22.98 -2.08
N LEU A 86 -8.36 22.47 -0.98
CA LEU A 86 -9.07 21.77 0.08
C LEU A 86 -9.12 22.58 1.38
N THR A 87 -8.73 23.86 1.36
CA THR A 87 -8.69 24.72 2.56
C THR A 87 -10.06 24.83 3.23
N GLU A 88 -11.13 25.00 2.45
CA GLU A 88 -12.49 25.13 2.99
C GLU A 88 -12.98 23.82 3.61
N SER A 89 -12.72 22.68 2.96
CA SER A 89 -13.12 21.37 3.49
C SER A 89 -12.27 20.97 4.70
N LEU A 90 -10.98 21.34 4.71
CA LEU A 90 -10.08 21.15 5.84
C LEU A 90 -10.54 21.94 7.07
N ALA A 91 -10.87 23.23 6.90
CA ALA A 91 -11.41 24.06 7.97
C ALA A 91 -12.75 23.53 8.52
N ARG A 92 -13.52 22.82 7.70
CA ARG A 92 -14.80 22.22 8.11
C ARG A 92 -14.64 20.99 8.99
N VAL A 93 -13.61 20.18 8.77
CA VAL A 93 -13.44 18.88 9.44
C VAL A 93 -12.42 18.89 10.58
N MET A 94 -11.55 19.91 10.63
CA MET A 94 -10.62 20.10 11.75
C MET A 94 -11.31 20.85 12.91
N PRO A 95 -11.24 20.35 14.16
CA PRO A 95 -11.51 21.18 15.32
C PRO A 95 -10.38 22.22 15.43
N VAL A 96 -10.77 23.49 15.51
CA VAL A 96 -9.85 24.61 15.73
C VAL A 96 -9.05 24.36 17.02
N ALA A 97 -7.72 24.30 16.87
CA ALA A 97 -6.63 24.27 17.85
C ALA A 97 -6.97 23.98 19.34
N MET A 98 -6.37 22.91 19.88
CA MET A 98 -6.00 22.89 21.30
C MET A 98 -4.81 23.86 21.48
N PRO A 99 -4.86 24.86 22.38
CA PRO A 99 -3.69 25.65 22.73
C PRO A 99 -2.63 24.77 23.42
N GLU A 100 -1.36 25.10 23.25
CA GLU A 100 -0.22 24.43 23.89
C GLU A 100 -0.46 24.23 25.40
N ASP A 101 -0.52 22.98 25.87
CA ASP A 101 -0.51 22.67 27.30
C ASP A 101 0.92 22.77 27.86
N LYS A 102 1.21 23.93 28.44
CA LYS A 102 2.31 24.11 29.41
C LYS A 102 1.75 24.11 30.82
N SER A 103 1.35 22.96 31.38
CA SER A 103 1.20 22.86 32.83
C SER A 103 1.06 21.43 33.36
N LYS A 104 2.16 20.90 33.87
CA LYS A 104 2.14 19.86 34.90
C LYS A 104 1.73 20.52 36.23
N PRO A 105 0.74 20.03 37.00
CA PRO A 105 0.37 20.68 38.25
C PRO A 105 1.28 20.19 39.38
N GLU A 106 1.92 21.13 40.07
CA GLU A 106 2.37 20.95 41.45
C GLU A 106 1.30 21.52 42.38
N ALA A 107 1.01 20.76 43.43
CA ALA A 107 0.00 21.05 44.43
C ALA A 107 0.50 22.07 45.46
N GLU A 108 -0.40 22.97 45.86
CA GLU A 108 -0.51 23.74 47.13
C GLU A 108 -1.50 24.89 46.82
N GLY A 109 -2.64 25.10 47.45
CA GLY A 109 -3.01 24.92 48.85
C GLY A 109 -3.11 26.29 49.52
N HIS A 110 -4.20 27.05 49.33
CA HIS A 110 -4.75 27.92 50.38
C HIS A 110 -6.12 28.52 50.04
N ASP A 111 -6.89 28.69 51.11
CA ASP A 111 -8.28 29.15 51.20
C ASP A 111 -8.49 30.62 50.75
N HIS A 112 -9.72 30.98 50.37
CA HIS A 112 -10.57 31.96 51.08
C HIS A 112 -11.77 32.45 50.24
N ASP A 113 -12.95 32.30 50.85
CA ASP A 113 -14.14 33.17 50.89
C ASP A 113 -14.93 33.61 49.63
N HIS A 114 -16.24 33.32 49.71
CA HIS A 114 -17.43 33.87 49.02
C HIS A 114 -17.62 35.40 49.26
N PRO A 115 -18.59 36.16 48.64
CA PRO A 115 -19.85 35.73 47.99
C PRO A 115 -20.34 36.53 46.74
N GLU A 116 -21.48 36.07 46.19
CA GLU A 116 -22.66 36.83 45.68
C GLU A 116 -22.55 37.80 44.47
N ASP A 117 -23.23 37.50 43.34
CA ASP A 117 -24.62 37.93 43.06
C ASP A 117 -25.03 37.91 41.55
N ALA A 118 -26.32 37.58 41.36
CA ALA A 118 -27.28 38.01 40.32
C ALA A 118 -26.94 37.87 38.81
N ALA A 119 -27.55 36.98 38.02
CA ALA A 119 -28.96 36.88 37.56
C ALA A 119 -29.32 37.66 36.27
N VAL A 120 -30.18 37.01 35.46
CA VAL A 120 -31.10 37.53 34.41
C VAL A 120 -30.50 37.69 32.99
N ALA A 121 -30.71 36.76 32.05
CA ALA A 121 -31.89 36.46 31.20
C ALA A 121 -32.09 37.38 29.98
N GLY A 122 -32.33 36.77 28.80
CA GLY A 122 -33.03 37.42 27.67
C GLY A 122 -32.46 37.19 26.26
N GLN A 123 -32.90 36.12 25.58
CA GLN A 123 -33.22 36.16 24.13
C GLN A 123 -34.61 36.84 23.95
N PRO A 124 -35.14 37.24 22.77
CA PRO A 124 -34.84 36.69 21.42
C PRO A 124 -34.98 37.65 20.20
N ASP A 125 -34.79 37.07 19.00
CA ASP A 125 -35.38 37.34 17.67
C ASP A 125 -35.30 38.74 16.99
N ALA A 126 -34.85 38.76 15.74
CA ALA A 126 -35.75 38.91 14.56
C ALA A 126 -35.00 39.25 13.26
N ASP A 127 -35.43 38.53 12.21
CA ASP A 127 -35.30 38.77 10.78
C ASP A 127 -35.04 40.21 10.31
N ARG A 128 -34.15 40.34 9.32
CA ARG A 128 -34.30 41.33 8.23
C ARG A 128 -33.57 40.89 6.96
N LEU A 129 -34.37 40.49 5.98
CA LEU A 129 -34.03 40.46 4.56
C LEU A 129 -33.83 41.90 4.05
N GLY A 130 -32.79 42.11 3.23
CA GLY A 130 -32.54 43.36 2.53
C GLY A 130 -31.54 43.16 1.40
N ALA A 131 -32.05 42.97 0.19
CA ALA A 131 -31.29 43.00 -1.05
C ALA A 131 -30.74 44.40 -1.31
N THR A 132 -29.51 44.52 -1.84
CA THR A 132 -29.16 45.41 -2.96
C THR A 132 -27.79 45.07 -3.52
N ASP A 133 -27.79 44.85 -4.83
CA ASP A 133 -26.82 45.22 -5.87
C ASP A 133 -25.68 46.17 -5.47
N GLY A 134 -24.49 45.90 -5.98
CA GLY A 134 -23.27 46.65 -5.74
C GLY A 134 -22.10 46.07 -6.52
N GLY A 135 -22.11 46.29 -7.84
CA GLY A 135 -20.94 46.09 -8.68
C GLY A 135 -19.71 46.82 -8.13
N HIS A 136 -18.56 46.18 -8.22
CA HIS A 136 -17.26 46.84 -8.14
C HIS A 136 -16.44 46.33 -9.32
N ASP A 137 -16.43 47.17 -10.35
CA ASP A 137 -15.39 47.21 -11.36
C ASP A 137 -14.07 47.61 -10.67
N HIS A 138 -13.05 46.78 -10.80
CA HIS A 138 -11.68 47.19 -10.59
C HIS A 138 -10.83 46.76 -11.79
N ASP A 139 -10.84 47.66 -12.77
CA ASP A 139 -9.87 47.74 -13.84
C ASP A 139 -8.55 48.22 -13.21
N GLY A 140 -7.59 47.32 -13.11
CA GLY A 140 -6.24 47.57 -12.60
C GLY A 140 -5.22 46.96 -13.54
N GLU A 141 -4.93 47.68 -14.61
CA GLU A 141 -3.88 47.38 -15.58
C GLU A 141 -2.50 47.21 -14.91
N SER A 142 -1.88 46.04 -15.16
CA SER A 142 -0.45 45.78 -15.43
C SER A 142 0.15 44.61 -14.63
N PRO A 143 1.18 43.93 -15.14
CA PRO A 143 1.54 43.63 -16.53
C PRO A 143 1.36 42.13 -16.81
N GLU A 144 1.38 41.77 -18.10
CA GLU A 144 1.47 40.41 -18.61
C GLU A 144 2.57 39.61 -17.89
N GLU A 145 2.21 38.90 -16.82
CA GLU A 145 3.02 37.82 -16.30
C GLU A 145 2.77 36.64 -17.22
N ASN A 146 3.73 36.40 -18.11
CA ASN A 146 3.88 35.18 -18.88
C ASN A 146 3.54 33.98 -17.99
N HIS A 147 2.32 33.46 -18.10
CA HIS A 147 2.05 32.08 -17.75
C HIS A 147 2.70 31.23 -18.84
N ASP A 148 4.02 31.18 -18.76
CA ASP A 148 4.84 30.19 -19.42
C ASP A 148 4.39 28.84 -18.87
N HIS A 149 3.43 28.22 -19.56
CA HIS A 149 3.30 26.78 -19.61
C HIS A 149 4.51 26.20 -20.37
N ALA A 150 5.72 26.57 -19.92
CA ALA A 150 6.96 25.93 -20.27
C ALA A 150 6.93 24.56 -19.60
N THR A 151 6.51 23.59 -20.40
CA THR A 151 6.64 22.15 -20.24
C THR A 151 7.87 21.74 -19.43
N ASP A 152 7.73 21.64 -18.11
CA ASP A 152 8.63 20.86 -17.26
C ASP A 152 7.87 19.63 -16.74
N HIS A 153 7.41 18.81 -17.67
CA HIS A 153 6.99 17.45 -17.38
C HIS A 153 8.20 16.50 -17.50
N GLY A 154 9.28 16.82 -16.78
CA GLY A 154 10.23 15.80 -16.37
C GLY A 154 9.53 14.87 -15.38
N VAL A 155 8.75 13.90 -15.87
CA VAL A 155 8.11 12.88 -15.03
C VAL A 155 9.20 12.30 -14.13
N SER A 156 9.05 12.47 -12.80
CA SER A 156 10.09 12.01 -11.88
C SER A 156 10.39 10.54 -12.17
N LEU A 157 11.68 10.22 -12.27
CA LEU A 157 12.11 8.87 -12.62
C LEU A 157 11.46 7.81 -11.70
N THR A 158 11.28 8.16 -10.43
CA THR A 158 10.59 7.36 -9.42
C THR A 158 9.10 7.12 -9.72
N ALA A 159 8.38 8.11 -10.25
CA ALA A 159 6.98 7.98 -10.66
C ALA A 159 6.83 7.12 -11.93
N MET A 160 7.75 7.27 -12.89
CA MET A 160 7.76 6.43 -14.10
C MET A 160 8.06 4.97 -13.75
N LEU A 161 9.04 4.71 -12.87
CA LEU A 161 9.39 3.37 -12.40
C LEU A 161 8.24 2.70 -11.64
N GLY A 162 7.48 3.46 -10.84
CA GLY A 162 6.29 2.93 -10.16
C GLY A 162 5.21 2.47 -11.14
N ARG A 163 4.91 3.27 -12.18
CA ARG A 163 3.96 2.89 -13.23
C ARG A 163 4.42 1.66 -14.00
N LEU A 164 5.72 1.61 -14.32
CA LEU A 164 6.30 0.48 -15.03
C LEU A 164 6.31 -0.80 -14.17
N HIS A 165 6.57 -0.70 -12.86
CA HIS A 165 6.46 -1.84 -11.94
C HIS A 165 5.08 -2.50 -12.02
N VAL A 166 4.00 -1.70 -11.92
CA VAL A 166 2.62 -2.21 -12.00
C VAL A 166 2.32 -2.88 -13.35
N VAL A 167 2.89 -2.38 -14.46
CA VAL A 167 2.75 -3.06 -15.75
C VAL A 167 3.52 -4.39 -15.76
N VAL A 168 4.76 -4.39 -15.29
CA VAL A 168 5.66 -5.55 -15.33
C VAL A 168 5.19 -6.68 -14.41
N ILE A 169 4.50 -6.42 -13.29
CA ILE A 169 3.99 -7.48 -12.39
C ILE A 169 2.94 -8.39 -13.05
N HIS A 170 2.23 -7.94 -14.10
CA HIS A 170 1.22 -8.77 -14.77
C HIS A 170 1.85 -9.95 -15.51
N PHE A 171 3.08 -9.81 -15.97
CA PHE A 171 3.82 -10.84 -16.70
C PHE A 171 4.10 -12.07 -15.82
N PRO A 172 4.81 -11.97 -14.68
CA PRO A 172 5.04 -13.14 -13.83
C PRO A 172 3.74 -13.74 -13.32
N ILE A 173 2.72 -12.93 -13.00
CA ILE A 173 1.38 -13.44 -12.62
C ILE A 173 0.81 -14.33 -13.73
N ALA A 174 0.68 -13.81 -14.95
CA ALA A 174 0.07 -14.54 -16.05
C ALA A 174 0.88 -15.78 -16.46
N PHE A 175 2.19 -15.63 -16.63
CA PHE A 175 3.04 -16.70 -17.17
C PHE A 175 3.25 -17.85 -16.17
N LEU A 176 3.40 -17.56 -14.88
CA LEU A 176 3.54 -18.61 -13.86
C LEU A 176 2.23 -19.35 -13.63
N LEU A 177 1.10 -18.64 -13.56
CA LEU A 177 -0.22 -19.26 -13.43
C LEU A 177 -0.58 -20.10 -14.66
N LEU A 178 -0.33 -19.59 -15.88
CA LEU A 178 -0.58 -20.34 -17.10
C LEU A 178 0.36 -21.54 -17.24
N GLY A 179 1.65 -21.38 -16.90
CA GLY A 179 2.61 -22.48 -16.89
C GLY A 179 2.19 -23.59 -15.93
N ALA A 180 1.76 -23.21 -14.71
CA ALA A 180 1.22 -24.14 -13.73
C ALA A 180 -0.06 -24.83 -14.24
N LEU A 181 -0.97 -24.11 -14.88
CA LEU A 181 -2.19 -24.68 -15.46
C LEU A 181 -1.86 -25.74 -16.53
N VAL A 182 -0.98 -25.41 -17.48
CA VAL A 182 -0.55 -26.36 -18.52
C VAL A 182 0.12 -27.59 -17.91
N GLU A 183 0.95 -27.41 -16.88
CA GLU A 183 1.58 -28.53 -16.15
C GLU A 183 0.54 -29.41 -15.45
N VAL A 184 -0.43 -28.84 -14.72
CA VAL A 184 -1.50 -29.59 -14.03
C VAL A 184 -2.37 -30.35 -15.03
N VAL A 185 -2.77 -29.71 -16.13
CA VAL A 185 -3.51 -30.36 -17.21
C VAL A 185 -2.68 -31.48 -17.82
N GLY A 186 -1.37 -31.28 -18.00
CA GLY A 186 -0.44 -32.29 -18.50
C GLY A 186 -0.21 -33.47 -17.55
N LEU A 187 -0.46 -33.31 -16.25
CA LEU A 187 -0.49 -34.41 -15.28
C LEU A 187 -1.78 -35.23 -15.37
N ALA A 188 -2.92 -34.58 -15.64
CA ALA A 188 -4.21 -35.25 -15.79
C ALA A 188 -4.39 -35.87 -17.19
N ARG A 189 -3.79 -35.25 -18.22
CA ARG A 189 -3.91 -35.59 -19.64
C ARG A 189 -2.56 -35.48 -20.31
N GLU A 190 -1.81 -36.57 -20.32
CA GLU A 190 -0.44 -36.61 -20.84
C GLU A 190 -0.33 -36.13 -22.30
N GLN A 191 -1.35 -36.37 -23.13
CA GLN A 191 -1.39 -35.90 -24.52
C GLN A 191 -1.39 -34.37 -24.68
N LEU A 192 -1.79 -33.62 -23.65
CA LEU A 192 -1.79 -32.15 -23.65
C LEU A 192 -0.50 -31.57 -23.05
N ARG A 193 0.38 -32.41 -22.51
CA ARG A 193 1.61 -31.96 -21.86
C ARG A 193 2.64 -31.52 -22.89
N ASN A 194 2.83 -30.21 -23.01
CA ASN A 194 3.84 -29.64 -23.88
C ASN A 194 4.99 -29.05 -23.06
N GLU A 195 6.08 -29.82 -22.93
CA GLU A 195 7.27 -29.43 -22.15
C GLU A 195 7.92 -28.15 -22.71
N GLY A 196 7.87 -27.94 -24.03
CA GLY A 196 8.38 -26.72 -24.66
C GLY A 196 7.62 -25.47 -24.22
N VAL A 197 6.29 -25.57 -24.16
CA VAL A 197 5.42 -24.49 -23.67
C VAL A 197 5.66 -24.24 -22.18
N ILE A 198 5.69 -25.28 -21.35
CA ILE A 198 5.94 -25.15 -19.90
C ILE A 198 7.30 -24.47 -19.65
N ARG A 199 8.34 -24.87 -20.39
CA ARG A 199 9.68 -24.28 -20.30
C ARG A 199 9.70 -22.81 -20.70
N LEU A 200 9.04 -22.45 -21.80
CA LEU A 200 8.96 -21.06 -22.26
C LEU A 200 8.19 -20.18 -21.27
N LEU A 201 7.00 -20.60 -20.85
CA LEU A 201 6.17 -19.85 -19.90
C LEU A 201 6.90 -19.65 -18.57
N THR A 202 7.54 -20.70 -18.04
CA THR A 202 8.29 -20.59 -16.77
C THR A 202 9.52 -19.69 -16.91
N ALA A 203 10.24 -19.75 -18.04
CA ALA A 203 11.39 -18.88 -18.29
C ALA A 203 10.99 -17.41 -18.38
N VAL A 204 9.95 -17.08 -19.16
CA VAL A 204 9.45 -15.70 -19.28
C VAL A 204 8.88 -15.21 -17.93
N GLY A 205 8.17 -16.07 -17.20
CA GLY A 205 7.68 -15.78 -15.85
C GLY A 205 8.82 -15.48 -14.86
N ALA A 206 9.89 -16.27 -14.87
CA ALA A 206 11.05 -16.05 -14.00
C ALA A 206 11.81 -14.76 -14.35
N LEU A 207 12.07 -14.51 -15.63
CA LEU A 207 12.77 -13.29 -16.07
C LEU A 207 11.97 -12.03 -15.74
N SER A 208 10.65 -12.05 -15.96
CA SER A 208 9.77 -10.92 -15.63
C SER A 208 9.57 -10.74 -14.13
N ALA A 209 9.60 -11.80 -13.32
CA ALA A 209 9.58 -11.69 -11.86
C ALA A 209 10.84 -10.98 -11.33
N VAL A 210 12.02 -11.29 -11.87
CA VAL A 210 13.26 -10.58 -11.53
C VAL A 210 13.15 -9.10 -11.91
N ALA A 211 12.67 -8.78 -13.12
CA ALA A 211 12.46 -7.40 -13.53
C ALA A 211 11.49 -6.67 -12.60
N ALA A 212 10.37 -7.29 -12.22
CA ALA A 212 9.39 -6.73 -11.29
C ALA A 212 10.01 -6.40 -9.92
N VAL A 213 10.81 -7.31 -9.36
CA VAL A 213 11.51 -7.09 -8.08
C VAL A 213 12.50 -5.94 -8.18
N LEU A 214 13.30 -5.87 -9.25
CA LEU A 214 14.26 -4.78 -9.44
C LEU A 214 13.55 -3.42 -9.52
N LEU A 215 12.49 -3.33 -10.34
CA LEU A 215 11.65 -2.13 -10.44
C LEU A 215 10.99 -1.75 -9.11
N GLY A 216 10.51 -2.75 -8.36
CA GLY A 216 9.85 -2.55 -7.08
C GLY A 216 10.80 -2.08 -5.98
N LEU A 217 12.02 -2.62 -5.92
CA LEU A 217 13.04 -2.20 -4.96
C LEU A 217 13.54 -0.78 -5.22
N LEU A 218 13.60 -0.36 -6.50
CA LEU A 218 13.97 1.01 -6.87
C LEU A 218 12.88 2.03 -6.54
N HIS A 219 11.60 1.64 -6.58
CA HIS A 219 10.48 2.52 -6.24
C HIS A 219 10.17 2.54 -4.72
N GLY A 220 10.19 1.38 -4.08
CA GLY A 220 9.79 1.22 -2.67
C GLY A 220 10.74 1.88 -1.66
N SER A 221 11.94 2.28 -2.07
CA SER A 221 12.86 3.07 -1.23
C SER A 221 12.42 4.52 -1.04
N ALA A 222 11.45 5.00 -1.81
CA ALA A 222 10.96 6.38 -1.77
C ALA A 222 9.56 6.53 -1.14
N SER A 223 8.94 5.44 -0.68
CA SER A 223 7.56 5.43 -0.18
C SER A 223 7.49 5.22 1.33
N ASP A 224 7.03 6.24 2.06
CA ASP A 224 6.73 6.14 3.48
C ASP A 224 5.32 5.57 3.70
N TYR A 225 5.24 4.37 4.28
CA TYR A 225 3.99 3.75 4.74
C TYR A 225 3.96 3.76 6.26
N SER A 226 2.89 4.28 6.86
CA SER A 226 2.63 4.27 8.30
C SER A 226 1.54 3.25 8.67
N GLY A 227 1.48 2.85 9.94
CA GLY A 227 0.43 1.98 10.47
C GLY A 227 0.36 0.59 9.82
N THR A 228 -0.85 0.05 9.64
CA THR A 228 -1.11 -1.28 9.08
C THR A 228 -0.58 -1.47 7.65
N LEU A 229 -0.49 -0.39 6.86
CA LEU A 229 0.04 -0.45 5.49
C LEU A 229 1.54 -0.73 5.44
N SER A 230 2.29 -0.36 6.48
CA SER A 230 3.72 -0.67 6.57
C SER A 230 3.97 -2.19 6.59
N TRP A 231 3.13 -2.92 7.33
CA TRP A 231 3.15 -4.38 7.39
C TRP A 231 2.76 -5.01 6.05
N VAL A 232 1.69 -4.52 5.43
CA VAL A 232 1.25 -4.99 4.10
C VAL A 232 2.35 -4.78 3.06
N PHE A 233 3.00 -3.61 3.08
CA PHE A 233 4.11 -3.29 2.18
C PHE A 233 5.30 -4.23 2.37
N TRP A 234 5.66 -4.49 3.63
CA TRP A 234 6.73 -5.40 3.97
C TRP A 234 6.46 -6.81 3.42
N TRP A 235 5.26 -7.34 3.65
CA TRP A 235 4.87 -8.67 3.15
C TRP A 235 4.82 -8.73 1.63
N HIS A 236 4.27 -7.72 0.97
CA HIS A 236 4.27 -7.63 -0.48
C HIS A 236 5.70 -7.70 -1.04
N ARG A 237 6.63 -6.94 -0.45
CA ARG A 237 8.04 -6.94 -0.84
C ARG A 237 8.70 -8.31 -0.63
N ALA A 238 8.51 -8.90 0.55
CA ALA A 238 9.09 -10.21 0.88
C ALA A 238 8.55 -11.29 -0.08
N LEU A 239 7.24 -11.34 -0.30
CA LEU A 239 6.60 -12.27 -1.22
C LEU A 239 7.07 -12.06 -2.67
N GLY A 240 7.25 -10.82 -3.12
CA GLY A 240 7.78 -10.53 -4.44
C GLY A 240 9.18 -11.13 -4.66
N ILE A 241 10.08 -10.99 -3.68
CA ILE A 241 11.41 -11.61 -3.72
C ILE A 241 11.30 -13.14 -3.71
N SER A 242 10.43 -13.71 -2.85
CA SER A 242 10.19 -15.15 -2.80
C SER A 242 9.68 -15.71 -4.13
N VAL A 243 8.79 -14.99 -4.83
CA VAL A 243 8.30 -15.38 -6.17
C VAL A 243 9.45 -15.43 -7.17
N ALA A 244 10.33 -14.42 -7.20
CA ALA A 244 11.46 -14.41 -8.14
C ALA A 244 12.42 -15.59 -7.90
N VAL A 245 12.74 -15.88 -6.64
CA VAL A 245 13.59 -17.03 -6.27
C VAL A 245 12.92 -18.35 -6.64
N ALA A 246 11.65 -18.54 -6.25
CA ALA A 246 10.90 -19.76 -6.55
C ALA A 246 10.76 -19.98 -8.07
N ALA A 247 10.46 -18.92 -8.83
CA ALA A 247 10.35 -18.99 -10.29
C ALA A 247 11.68 -19.34 -10.96
N GLY A 248 12.80 -18.82 -10.47
CA GLY A 248 14.14 -19.20 -10.95
C GLY A 248 14.45 -20.68 -10.69
N ILE A 249 14.10 -21.18 -9.51
CA ILE A 249 14.24 -22.61 -9.16
C ILE A 249 13.32 -23.48 -10.03
N ALA A 250 12.08 -23.06 -10.25
CA ALA A 250 11.13 -23.74 -11.12
C ALA A 250 11.65 -23.79 -12.56
N TRP A 251 12.15 -22.68 -13.10
CA TRP A 251 12.75 -22.65 -14.43
C TRP A 251 13.94 -23.61 -14.55
N PHE A 252 14.87 -23.58 -13.58
CA PHE A 252 16.00 -24.49 -13.56
C PHE A 252 15.56 -25.97 -13.49
N ALA A 253 14.56 -26.28 -12.65
CA ALA A 253 14.04 -27.63 -12.50
C ALA A 253 13.34 -28.13 -13.78
N VAL A 254 12.56 -27.27 -14.44
CA VAL A 254 11.91 -27.55 -15.73
C VAL A 254 12.95 -27.70 -16.84
N GLU A 255 13.98 -26.87 -16.88
CA GLU A 255 15.08 -26.97 -17.85
C GLU A 255 15.83 -28.32 -17.68
N GLN A 256 16.11 -28.72 -16.45
CA GLN A 256 16.73 -30.02 -16.18
C GLN A 256 15.83 -31.20 -16.56
N ARG A 257 14.53 -31.10 -16.27
CA ARG A 257 13.53 -32.10 -16.65
C ARG A 257 13.50 -32.29 -18.17
N ALA A 258 13.45 -31.19 -18.93
CA ALA A 258 13.46 -31.20 -20.38
C ALA A 258 14.75 -31.81 -20.95
N ARG A 259 15.92 -31.47 -20.38
CA ARG A 259 17.23 -32.02 -20.80
C ARG A 259 17.38 -33.51 -20.50
N ARG A 260 16.96 -33.95 -19.31
CA ARG A 260 17.11 -35.35 -18.87
C ARG A 260 15.95 -36.26 -19.32
N LYS A 261 14.94 -35.72 -20.01
CA LYS A 261 13.72 -36.41 -20.46
C LYS A 261 13.07 -37.26 -19.35
N ARG A 262 13.14 -36.80 -18.10
CA ARG A 262 12.67 -37.55 -16.93
C ARG A 262 11.65 -36.75 -16.17
N MET A 263 10.48 -37.34 -15.92
CA MET A 263 9.43 -36.72 -15.12
C MET A 263 9.96 -36.37 -13.72
N SER A 264 9.94 -35.08 -13.39
CA SER A 264 10.45 -34.54 -12.13
C SER A 264 9.28 -33.96 -11.35
N ARG A 265 8.80 -34.71 -10.34
CA ARG A 265 7.77 -34.20 -9.40
C ARG A 265 8.22 -32.92 -8.70
N PHE A 266 9.53 -32.73 -8.56
CA PHE A 266 10.12 -31.51 -8.03
C PHE A 266 9.91 -30.30 -8.95
N ALA A 267 10.06 -30.46 -10.27
CA ALA A 267 9.82 -29.37 -11.23
C ALA A 267 8.36 -28.92 -11.21
N THR A 268 7.44 -29.89 -11.18
CA THR A 268 6.00 -29.62 -11.02
C THR A 268 5.73 -28.89 -9.71
N ALA A 269 6.21 -29.42 -8.57
CA ALA A 269 5.98 -28.82 -7.27
C ALA A 269 6.55 -27.38 -7.19
N ALA A 270 7.76 -27.16 -7.70
CA ALA A 270 8.37 -25.82 -7.73
C ALA A 270 7.52 -24.83 -8.52
N LEU A 271 7.02 -25.21 -9.70
CA LEU A 271 6.16 -24.35 -10.52
C LEU A 271 4.81 -24.05 -9.84
N LEU A 272 4.19 -25.05 -9.19
CA LEU A 272 2.95 -24.84 -8.43
C LEU A 272 3.14 -23.93 -7.24
N VAL A 273 4.27 -24.06 -6.52
CA VAL A 273 4.63 -23.16 -5.43
C VAL A 273 4.83 -21.74 -5.95
N SER A 274 5.53 -21.55 -7.07
CA SER A 274 5.67 -20.22 -7.70
C SER A 274 4.31 -19.60 -8.08
N ALA A 275 3.40 -20.39 -8.62
CA ALA A 275 2.05 -19.97 -8.98
C ALA A 275 1.20 -19.58 -7.76
N ALA A 276 1.28 -20.34 -6.66
CA ALA A 276 0.62 -20.00 -5.41
C ALA A 276 1.19 -18.71 -4.80
N LEU A 277 2.52 -18.61 -4.71
CA LEU A 277 3.20 -17.43 -4.17
C LEU A 277 2.85 -16.16 -4.96
N VAL A 278 2.79 -16.22 -6.30
CA VAL A 278 2.46 -15.03 -7.11
C VAL A 278 1.01 -14.60 -6.91
N GLY A 279 0.09 -15.55 -6.68
CA GLY A 279 -1.30 -15.23 -6.31
C GLY A 279 -1.39 -14.51 -4.97
N VAL A 280 -0.66 -15.00 -3.95
CA VAL A 280 -0.61 -14.35 -2.62
C VAL A 280 0.08 -12.98 -2.72
N ALA A 281 1.20 -12.86 -3.43
CA ALA A 281 1.88 -11.58 -3.65
C ALA A 281 0.97 -10.55 -4.35
N GLY A 282 0.16 -11.01 -5.31
CA GLY A 282 -0.84 -10.21 -6.00
C GLY A 282 -1.95 -9.71 -5.06
N HIS A 283 -2.40 -10.54 -4.11
CA HIS A 283 -3.37 -10.13 -3.09
C HIS A 283 -2.83 -8.96 -2.24
N PHE A 284 -1.63 -9.10 -1.66
CA PHE A 284 -1.00 -8.02 -0.89
C PHE A 284 -0.71 -6.78 -1.75
N GLY A 285 -0.35 -6.97 -3.03
CA GLY A 285 -0.18 -5.88 -3.98
C GLY A 285 -1.48 -5.11 -4.23
N GLY A 286 -2.60 -5.81 -4.33
CA GLY A 286 -3.94 -5.20 -4.41
C GLY A 286 -4.30 -4.42 -3.14
N SER A 287 -4.00 -4.99 -1.96
CA SER A 287 -4.24 -4.32 -0.68
C SER A 287 -3.45 -3.02 -0.51
N LEU A 288 -2.28 -2.88 -1.13
CA LEU A 288 -1.53 -1.61 -1.14
C LEU A 288 -2.19 -0.51 -1.96
N VAL A 289 -2.96 -0.89 -2.98
CA VAL A 289 -3.66 0.06 -3.88
C VAL A 289 -5.03 0.42 -3.33
N TYR A 290 -5.78 -0.58 -2.87
CA TYR A 290 -7.18 -0.43 -2.50
C TYR A 290 -7.44 -0.38 -0.99
N GLY A 291 -6.42 -0.62 -0.16
CA GLY A 291 -6.57 -0.78 1.28
C GLY A 291 -6.78 -2.25 1.68
N TRP A 292 -6.51 -2.55 2.95
CA TRP A 292 -6.61 -3.91 3.50
C TRP A 292 -8.05 -4.45 3.52
N GLU A 293 -9.02 -3.56 3.73
CA GLU A 293 -10.45 -3.89 3.86
C GLU A 293 -11.14 -4.17 2.52
N TYR A 294 -10.50 -3.91 1.39
CA TYR A 294 -11.15 -4.00 0.08
C TYR A 294 -11.64 -5.43 -0.30
N LEU A 295 -11.07 -6.48 0.29
CA LEU A 295 -11.41 -7.88 -0.02
C LEU A 295 -12.11 -8.61 1.13
N LEU A 296 -12.30 -7.97 2.28
CA LEU A 296 -13.00 -8.55 3.43
C LEU A 296 -14.25 -7.71 3.72
N PRO A 297 -15.47 -8.30 3.64
CA PRO A 297 -16.71 -7.60 3.91
C PRO A 297 -16.87 -7.19 5.38
#